data_AF-A0A4Z1IDY0-F1
#
_entry.id   AF-A0A4Z1IDY0-F1
#
_cell.length_a   1.000
_cell.length_b   1.000
_cell.length_c   1.000
_cell.angle_alpha   90.00
_cell.angle_beta   90.00
_cell.angle_gamma   90.00
#
_symmetry.space_group_name_H-M   'P 1'
#
loop_
_entity.id
_entity.type
_entity.pdbx_description
1 polymer ?
#
loop_
_entity_poly.entity_id
_entity_poly.type
_entity_poly.pdbx_seq_one_letter_code
_entity_poly.pdbx_strand_id
1 'polypeptide(L)'
;MARNTQTARTDAVVMAEKKSTAHNDAVTHKQRKSTPPALLGIPPEIIRMIAELLPENYAACLTLCSRSMKEILGDRYLKAMKNPPNQQFDFCRKVEVKFVALLARDLPQHFACFECARIHRTRTIKWPNNIKDHLGCVHCTRNRQNIYCLKFLSPFEIYFPQIYLAMKQHRSGIDIGFSLEAFRHLEVTHDQSTNITTLMSVDARFVSNELLLRSQTWILVPRSQKDRIIEKLAADRLSTRFCKHSARSSLEVMVSELVRNKLSHTRTLQCPHCWMDFVIHLKRCGERGIAVVITRWINLGAGIDPKDWKWQCHIGSKGLRHKQPPINIRKAFEDQEGLSVEEFNSGNQVKLLSERKNQPSN
;
A
#
# COMPACT_ATOMS: atom_id res chain seq x y z
N MET A 1 43.13 -68.56 -31.75
CA MET A 1 42.43 -68.80 -30.47
C MET A 1 42.38 -67.51 -29.67
N ALA A 2 41.21 -67.21 -29.13
CA ALA A 2 40.67 -65.87 -28.91
C ALA A 2 41.33 -65.04 -27.78
N ARG A 3 41.37 -63.72 -27.97
CA ARG A 3 40.83 -62.76 -26.99
C ARG A 3 40.59 -61.38 -27.62
N ASN A 4 39.31 -61.04 -27.76
CA ASN A 4 38.79 -59.69 -27.91
C ASN A 4 38.88 -58.97 -26.55
N THR A 5 39.22 -57.68 -26.53
CA THR A 5 38.30 -56.64 -26.00
C THR A 5 38.66 -55.29 -26.62
N GLN A 6 37.66 -54.67 -27.25
CA GLN A 6 37.71 -53.38 -27.94
C GLN A 6 37.54 -52.19 -26.98
N THR A 7 38.22 -51.12 -27.37
CA THR A 7 38.19 -49.74 -26.91
C THR A 7 36.91 -48.97 -27.27
N ALA A 8 36.52 -48.09 -26.34
CA ALA A 8 36.05 -46.70 -26.49
C ALA A 8 34.93 -46.36 -27.49
N ARG A 9 33.89 -45.62 -27.06
CA ARG A 9 33.83 -44.13 -27.12
C ARG A 9 32.44 -43.56 -26.73
N THR A 10 32.49 -42.44 -26.00
CA THR A 10 31.56 -41.27 -25.98
C THR A 10 30.10 -41.41 -25.57
N ASP A 11 29.79 -40.90 -24.37
CA ASP A 11 28.45 -40.51 -23.92
C ASP A 11 28.12 -39.07 -24.32
N ALA A 12 27.06 -38.92 -25.11
CA ALA A 12 26.30 -37.69 -25.28
C ALA A 12 24.97 -37.89 -24.53
N VAL A 13 24.75 -37.17 -23.43
CA VAL A 13 23.48 -37.22 -22.69
C VAL A 13 22.60 -36.06 -23.13
N VAL A 14 21.57 -36.43 -23.87
CA VAL A 14 20.43 -35.62 -24.29
C VAL A 14 19.56 -35.29 -23.07
N MET A 15 19.19 -34.01 -22.98
CA MET A 15 18.19 -33.46 -22.05
C MET A 15 16.82 -34.06 -22.36
N ALA A 16 16.19 -34.70 -21.36
CA ALA A 16 14.79 -35.08 -21.41
C ALA A 16 14.06 -34.62 -20.14
N GLU A 17 12.96 -33.92 -20.39
CA GLU A 17 12.04 -33.27 -19.47
C GLU A 17 11.48 -34.23 -18.40
N LYS A 18 11.45 -33.80 -17.14
CA LYS A 18 10.59 -34.41 -16.10
C LYS A 18 9.43 -33.49 -15.75
N LYS A 19 8.30 -33.77 -16.40
CA LYS A 19 6.95 -33.33 -16.04
C LYS A 19 6.58 -34.06 -14.73
N SER A 20 6.64 -33.36 -13.59
CA SER A 20 6.18 -33.91 -12.31
C SER A 20 4.68 -33.68 -12.15
N THR A 21 3.94 -34.78 -12.15
CA THR A 21 2.51 -34.90 -11.95
C THR A 21 2.08 -34.45 -10.55
N ALA A 22 0.97 -33.73 -10.50
CA ALA A 22 0.23 -33.40 -9.29
C ALA A 22 -0.22 -34.69 -8.59
N HIS A 23 0.16 -34.86 -7.32
CA HIS A 23 -0.38 -35.90 -6.46
C HIS A 23 -1.55 -35.32 -5.67
N ASN A 24 -2.73 -35.85 -5.96
CA ASN A 24 -3.96 -35.61 -5.20
C ASN A 24 -3.87 -36.42 -3.90
N ASP A 25 -3.64 -35.74 -2.77
CA ASP A 25 -3.88 -36.35 -1.47
C ASP A 25 -5.39 -36.31 -1.17
N ALA A 26 -6.08 -37.33 -1.66
CA ALA A 26 -7.34 -37.78 -1.11
C ALA A 26 -7.07 -38.28 0.32
N VAL A 27 -7.19 -37.37 1.28
CA VAL A 27 -7.12 -37.68 2.71
C VAL A 27 -8.25 -38.66 3.03
N THR A 28 -7.86 -39.92 3.22
CA THR A 28 -8.73 -41.00 3.66
C THR A 28 -9.23 -40.65 5.06
N HIS A 29 -10.56 -40.54 5.20
CA HIS A 29 -11.28 -40.43 6.47
C HIS A 29 -11.07 -41.72 7.30
N LYS A 30 -9.89 -41.90 7.91
CA LYS A 30 -9.76 -42.79 9.07
C LYS A 30 -10.18 -42.00 10.30
N GLN A 31 -11.23 -42.50 10.95
CA GLN A 31 -11.83 -41.98 12.18
C GLN A 31 -10.75 -41.54 13.19
N ARG A 32 -10.57 -40.23 13.33
CA ARG A 32 -10.06 -39.65 14.59
C ARG A 32 -11.14 -39.92 15.63
N LYS A 33 -10.87 -40.80 16.59
CA LYS A 33 -11.61 -40.82 17.87
C LYS A 33 -11.51 -39.40 18.43
N SER A 34 -12.61 -38.65 18.38
CA SER A 34 -12.65 -37.28 18.88
C SER A 34 -12.53 -37.34 20.39
N THR A 35 -11.36 -36.99 20.92
CA THR A 35 -11.26 -36.50 22.30
C THR A 35 -12.32 -35.39 22.44
N PRO A 36 -13.19 -35.43 23.45
CA PRO A 36 -14.14 -34.34 23.65
C PRO A 36 -13.34 -33.03 23.75
N PRO A 37 -13.75 -31.96 23.03
CA PRO A 37 -13.01 -30.71 23.08
C PRO A 37 -12.89 -30.27 24.55
N ALA A 38 -11.64 -30.01 24.99
CA ALA A 38 -11.27 -29.81 26.39
C ALA A 38 -12.10 -28.77 27.16
N LEU A 39 -12.81 -27.89 26.44
CA LEU A 39 -13.68 -26.85 26.98
C LEU A 39 -15.05 -27.36 27.44
N LEU A 40 -15.51 -28.56 27.02
CA LEU A 40 -16.80 -29.12 27.44
C LEU A 40 -16.79 -29.66 28.87
N GLY A 41 -15.61 -29.85 29.48
CA GLY A 41 -15.47 -30.27 30.87
C GLY A 41 -15.42 -29.13 31.87
N ILE A 42 -15.45 -27.87 31.41
CA ILE A 42 -15.39 -26.70 32.28
C ILE A 42 -16.81 -26.36 32.76
N PRO A 43 -17.04 -26.18 34.07
CA PRO A 43 -18.35 -25.78 34.59
C PRO A 43 -18.84 -24.46 33.95
N PRO A 44 -20.15 -24.32 33.65
CA PRO A 44 -20.71 -23.10 33.07
C PRO A 44 -20.37 -21.82 33.84
N GLU A 45 -20.25 -21.91 35.16
CA GLU A 45 -19.90 -20.79 36.05
C GLU A 45 -18.50 -20.26 35.74
N ILE A 46 -17.53 -21.16 35.55
CA ILE A 46 -16.15 -20.80 35.21
C ILE A 46 -16.09 -20.20 33.82
N ILE A 47 -16.86 -20.72 32.87
CA ILE A 47 -16.95 -20.15 31.51
C ILE A 47 -17.50 -18.71 31.55
N ARG A 48 -18.50 -18.44 32.39
CA ARG A 48 -19.02 -17.08 32.59
C ARG A 48 -17.99 -16.15 33.23
N MET A 49 -17.27 -16.61 34.25
CA MET A 49 -16.18 -15.85 34.87
C MET A 49 -15.09 -15.50 33.85
N ILE A 50 -14.68 -16.46 33.01
CA ILE A 50 -13.72 -16.20 31.92
C ILE A 50 -14.28 -15.12 30.99
N ALA A 51 -15.53 -15.25 30.55
CA ALA A 51 -16.15 -14.29 29.64
C ALA A 51 -16.31 -12.89 30.23
N GLU A 52 -16.46 -12.75 31.55
CA GLU A 52 -16.53 -11.47 32.27
C GLU A 52 -15.16 -10.79 32.40
N LEU A 53 -14.07 -11.56 32.36
CA LEU A 53 -12.70 -11.04 32.35
C LEU A 53 -12.20 -10.70 30.94
N LEU A 54 -12.90 -11.17 29.89
CA LEU A 54 -12.54 -10.89 28.50
C LEU A 54 -13.08 -9.52 28.06
N PRO A 55 -12.34 -8.78 27.22
CA PRO A 55 -12.92 -7.63 26.53
C PRO A 55 -14.13 -8.07 25.68
N GLU A 56 -15.12 -7.19 25.53
CA GLU A 56 -16.43 -7.52 24.92
C GLU A 56 -16.34 -8.22 23.57
N ASN A 57 -15.41 -7.78 22.71
CA ASN A 57 -15.18 -8.37 21.40
C ASN A 57 -14.66 -9.82 21.47
N TYR A 58 -13.81 -10.13 22.45
CA TYR A 58 -13.33 -11.51 22.67
C TYR A 58 -14.38 -12.38 23.33
N ALA A 59 -15.16 -11.84 24.28
CA ALA A 59 -16.30 -12.55 24.88
C ALA A 59 -17.37 -12.90 23.82
N ALA A 60 -17.62 -11.96 22.88
CA ALA A 60 -18.49 -12.21 21.74
C ALA A 60 -17.92 -13.30 20.80
N CYS A 61 -16.61 -13.29 20.52
CA CYS A 61 -15.97 -14.36 19.75
C CYS A 61 -16.10 -15.72 20.47
N LEU A 62 -15.86 -15.77 21.79
CA LEU A 62 -15.99 -16.97 22.60
C LEU A 62 -17.42 -17.55 22.52
N THR A 63 -18.43 -16.67 22.54
CA THR A 63 -19.83 -17.04 22.38
C THR A 63 -20.10 -17.70 21.01
N LEU A 64 -19.36 -17.31 19.96
CA LEU A 64 -19.48 -17.88 18.61
C LEU A 64 -18.67 -19.16 18.40
N CYS A 65 -17.79 -19.55 19.32
CA CYS A 65 -16.92 -20.72 19.14
C CYS A 65 -17.69 -22.05 19.07
N SER A 66 -18.83 -22.17 19.76
CA SER A 66 -19.66 -23.38 19.71
C SER A 66 -21.11 -23.12 20.14
N ARG A 67 -22.01 -24.08 19.86
CA ARG A 67 -23.39 -24.05 20.36
C ARG A 67 -23.45 -24.04 21.89
N SER A 68 -22.63 -24.87 22.54
CA SER A 68 -22.56 -24.94 24.01
C SER A 68 -22.11 -23.61 24.63
N MET A 69 -21.09 -22.94 24.06
CA MET A 69 -20.68 -21.63 24.58
C MET A 69 -21.78 -20.59 24.41
N LYS A 70 -22.50 -20.62 23.28
CA LYS A 70 -23.65 -19.75 23.06
C LYS A 70 -24.77 -20.00 24.06
N GLU A 71 -25.06 -21.24 24.43
CA GLU A 71 -26.07 -21.58 25.44
C GLU A 71 -25.66 -21.10 26.84
N ILE A 72 -24.39 -21.26 27.21
CA ILE A 72 -23.87 -20.87 28.54
C ILE A 72 -23.82 -19.34 28.72
N LEU A 73 -23.31 -18.64 27.70
CA LEU A 73 -23.07 -17.19 27.74
C LEU A 73 -24.29 -16.37 27.27
N GLY A 74 -25.20 -16.99 26.52
CA GLY A 74 -26.36 -16.34 25.93
C GLY A 74 -25.99 -15.32 24.84
N ASP A 75 -26.98 -14.54 24.41
CA ASP A 75 -26.81 -13.52 23.37
C ASP A 75 -26.27 -12.18 23.89
N ARG A 76 -25.96 -12.04 25.19
CA ARG A 76 -25.62 -10.74 25.81
C ARG A 76 -24.44 -10.05 25.12
N TYR A 77 -23.36 -10.81 24.88
CA TYR A 77 -22.16 -10.29 24.23
C TYR A 77 -22.41 -10.00 22.74
N LEU A 78 -23.20 -10.84 22.07
CA LEU A 78 -23.56 -10.61 20.65
C LEU A 78 -24.47 -9.40 20.47
N LYS A 79 -25.35 -9.12 21.43
CA LYS A 79 -26.22 -7.94 21.43
C LYS A 79 -25.42 -6.65 21.69
N ALA A 80 -24.46 -6.69 22.62
CA ALA A 80 -23.52 -5.58 22.85
C ALA A 80 -22.73 -5.22 21.58
N MET A 81 -22.43 -6.20 20.74
CA MET A 81 -21.78 -5.97 19.43
C MET A 81 -22.71 -5.37 18.36
N LYS A 82 -24.04 -5.50 18.50
CA LYS A 82 -25.03 -5.05 17.49
C LYS A 82 -25.58 -3.66 17.78
N ASN A 83 -25.65 -3.24 19.05
CA ASN A 83 -26.14 -1.94 19.48
C ASN A 83 -25.41 -1.53 20.77
N PRO A 84 -24.73 -0.37 20.86
CA PRO A 84 -24.34 0.17 22.15
C PRO A 84 -25.63 0.61 22.89
N PRO A 85 -25.96 0.00 24.04
CA PRO A 85 -27.12 0.43 24.82
C PRO A 85 -26.74 1.74 25.53
N ASN A 86 -27.48 2.80 25.24
CA ASN A 86 -27.50 4.03 26.02
C ASN A 86 -26.15 4.76 26.21
N GLN A 87 -25.69 5.46 25.17
CA GLN A 87 -25.09 6.78 25.38
C GLN A 87 -25.28 7.63 24.12
N GLN A 88 -26.14 8.64 24.26
CA GLN A 88 -26.22 9.78 23.38
C GLN A 88 -24.88 10.53 23.54
N PHE A 89 -24.24 10.84 22.41
CA PHE A 89 -22.93 11.48 22.22
C PHE A 89 -21.72 10.53 21.98
N ASP A 90 -21.13 10.80 20.81
CA ASP A 90 -19.98 10.19 20.12
C ASP A 90 -20.15 8.79 19.49
N PHE A 91 -20.33 8.79 18.16
CA PHE A 91 -20.31 7.63 17.27
C PHE A 91 -19.00 6.81 17.40
N CYS A 92 -18.87 5.98 18.44
CA CYS A 92 -17.78 5.02 18.53
C CYS A 92 -18.15 3.71 17.84
N ARG A 93 -18.08 3.73 16.50
CA ARG A 93 -17.99 2.58 15.57
C ARG A 93 -16.84 1.59 15.89
N LYS A 94 -16.13 1.78 17.01
CA LYS A 94 -14.82 1.17 17.32
C LYS A 94 -14.91 -0.29 17.76
N VAL A 95 -15.96 -0.65 18.49
CA VAL A 95 -16.10 -2.00 19.06
C VAL A 95 -16.46 -3.00 17.96
N GLU A 96 -17.41 -2.66 17.08
CA GLU A 96 -17.85 -3.51 15.96
C GLU A 96 -16.71 -3.89 15.01
N VAL A 97 -15.87 -2.93 14.60
CA VAL A 97 -14.79 -3.20 13.64
C VAL A 97 -13.71 -4.11 14.23
N LYS A 98 -13.35 -3.96 15.51
CA LYS A 98 -12.37 -4.85 16.16
C LYS A 98 -12.87 -6.29 16.24
N PHE A 99 -14.15 -6.47 16.53
CA PHE A 99 -14.78 -7.80 16.53
C PHE A 99 -14.80 -8.42 15.12
N VAL A 100 -15.17 -7.65 14.10
CA VAL A 100 -15.16 -8.10 12.70
C VAL A 100 -13.73 -8.46 12.25
N ALA A 101 -12.73 -7.69 12.69
CA ALA A 101 -11.31 -7.99 12.44
C ALA A 101 -10.85 -9.29 13.10
N LEU A 102 -11.29 -9.57 14.33
CA LEU A 102 -11.02 -10.85 14.99
C LEU A 102 -11.62 -12.02 14.22
N LEU A 103 -12.87 -11.91 13.77
CA LEU A 103 -13.52 -12.96 12.97
C LEU A 103 -12.84 -13.15 11.61
N ALA A 104 -12.38 -12.07 10.97
CA ALA A 104 -11.70 -12.14 9.68
C ALA A 104 -10.27 -12.71 9.78
N ARG A 105 -9.66 -12.75 10.98
CA ARG A 105 -8.30 -13.25 11.18
C ARG A 105 -8.13 -14.68 10.66
N ASP A 106 -9.13 -15.52 10.96
CA ASP A 106 -9.09 -16.95 10.65
C ASP A 106 -9.67 -17.26 9.26
N LEU A 107 -10.00 -16.21 8.48
CA LEU A 107 -10.51 -16.30 7.11
C LEU A 107 -9.47 -15.76 6.12
N PRO A 108 -8.61 -16.62 5.53
CA PRO A 108 -7.47 -16.16 4.72
C PRO A 108 -7.91 -15.31 3.51
N GLN A 109 -8.96 -15.74 2.80
CA GLN A 109 -9.51 -15.06 1.63
C GLN A 109 -10.47 -13.90 1.96
N HIS A 110 -10.53 -13.48 3.22
CA HIS A 110 -11.39 -12.39 3.66
C HIS A 110 -10.62 -11.32 4.45
N PHE A 111 -11.21 -10.14 4.54
CA PHE A 111 -10.74 -9.05 5.38
C PHE A 111 -11.90 -8.32 6.05
N ALA A 112 -11.62 -7.72 7.19
CA ALA A 112 -12.54 -6.82 7.86
C ALA A 112 -12.42 -5.42 7.24
N CYS A 113 -13.53 -4.92 6.70
CA CYS A 113 -13.57 -3.56 6.19
C CYS A 113 -13.84 -2.58 7.33
N PHE A 114 -12.91 -1.65 7.52
CA PHE A 114 -12.99 -0.64 8.56
C PHE A 114 -14.00 0.49 8.26
N GLU A 115 -14.48 0.59 7.02
CA GLU A 115 -15.47 1.58 6.60
C GLU A 115 -16.91 1.15 6.94
N CYS A 116 -17.25 -0.11 6.65
CA CYS A 116 -18.61 -0.62 6.80
C CYS A 116 -18.77 -1.65 7.92
N ALA A 117 -17.69 -1.99 8.64
CA ALA A 117 -17.66 -3.01 9.70
C ALA A 117 -18.19 -4.38 9.24
N ARG A 118 -17.84 -4.81 8.01
CA ARG A 118 -18.22 -6.13 7.47
C ARG A 118 -17.01 -6.91 6.99
N ILE A 119 -17.19 -8.22 6.89
CA ILE A 119 -16.20 -9.12 6.29
C ILE A 119 -16.44 -9.17 4.78
N HIS A 120 -15.41 -8.87 4.01
CA HIS A 120 -15.43 -8.93 2.55
C HIS A 120 -14.43 -9.96 2.04
N ARG A 121 -14.70 -10.53 0.85
CA ARG A 121 -13.71 -11.37 0.16
C ARG A 121 -12.59 -10.49 -0.37
N THR A 122 -11.33 -10.92 -0.23
CA THR A 122 -10.18 -10.14 -0.70
C THR A 122 -10.26 -9.77 -2.18
N ARG A 123 -10.74 -10.70 -3.03
CA ARG A 123 -10.90 -10.51 -4.48
C ARG A 123 -11.83 -9.36 -4.91
N THR A 124 -12.60 -8.78 -3.97
CA THR A 124 -13.47 -7.64 -4.27
C THR A 124 -12.70 -6.32 -4.27
N ILE A 125 -11.55 -6.25 -3.59
CA ILE A 125 -10.67 -5.08 -3.64
C ILE A 125 -9.89 -5.09 -4.95
N LYS A 126 -9.86 -3.94 -5.63
CA LYS A 126 -9.08 -3.75 -6.87
C LYS A 126 -7.75 -3.11 -6.57
N TRP A 127 -6.84 -3.23 -7.54
CA TRP A 127 -5.51 -2.64 -7.46
C TRP A 127 -5.58 -1.11 -7.37
N PRO A 128 -4.60 -0.46 -6.73
CA PRO A 128 -4.48 1.01 -6.67
C PRO A 128 -4.56 1.74 -8.02
N ASN A 129 -4.17 1.08 -9.11
CA ASN A 129 -4.21 1.63 -10.47
C ASN A 129 -5.58 1.53 -11.17
N ASN A 130 -6.57 0.86 -10.58
CA ASN A 130 -7.90 0.69 -11.19
C ASN A 130 -8.87 1.76 -10.71
N ILE A 131 -9.32 2.64 -11.61
CA ILE A 131 -10.08 3.87 -11.33
C ILE A 131 -11.56 3.60 -10.99
N LYS A 132 -12.04 2.36 -11.18
CA LYS A 132 -13.46 2.00 -11.04
C LYS A 132 -13.62 0.97 -9.92
N ASP A 133 -14.42 1.31 -8.91
CA ASP A 133 -14.86 0.43 -7.82
C ASP A 133 -13.74 -0.26 -7.00
N HIS A 134 -12.85 0.53 -6.40
CA HIS A 134 -11.69 0.02 -5.65
C HIS A 134 -12.03 -0.93 -4.49
N LEU A 135 -13.21 -0.78 -3.86
CA LEU A 135 -13.55 -1.46 -2.61
C LEU A 135 -14.54 -2.62 -2.77
N GLY A 136 -15.09 -2.83 -3.97
CA GLY A 136 -16.05 -3.90 -4.26
C GLY A 136 -17.29 -3.92 -3.34
N CYS A 137 -17.58 -2.80 -2.67
CA CYS A 137 -18.71 -2.62 -1.79
C CYS A 137 -19.31 -1.23 -2.03
N VAL A 138 -20.58 -1.19 -2.47
CA VAL A 138 -21.31 0.06 -2.79
C VAL A 138 -21.32 1.04 -1.62
N HIS A 139 -21.39 0.55 -0.38
CA HIS A 139 -21.37 1.39 0.82
C HIS A 139 -19.98 2.00 1.09
N CYS A 140 -18.91 1.28 0.76
CA CYS A 140 -17.53 1.75 0.96
C CYS A 140 -17.10 2.71 -0.16
N THR A 141 -17.54 2.49 -1.41
CA THR A 141 -17.22 3.36 -2.55
C THR A 141 -17.71 4.80 -2.35
N ARG A 142 -18.76 5.01 -1.55
CA ARG A 142 -19.31 6.35 -1.24
C ARG A 142 -18.49 7.10 -0.19
N ASN A 143 -17.76 6.42 0.69
CA ASN A 143 -16.95 7.06 1.72
C ASN A 143 -15.51 7.23 1.23
N ARG A 144 -15.18 8.40 0.67
CA ARG A 144 -13.81 8.74 0.23
C ARG A 144 -12.87 9.16 1.37
N GLN A 145 -13.25 8.85 2.61
CA GLN A 145 -12.37 8.99 3.76
C GLN A 145 -11.34 7.85 3.69
N ASN A 146 -10.10 8.06 4.16
CA ASN A 146 -9.01 7.08 4.09
C ASN A 146 -8.44 6.78 2.69
N ILE A 147 -8.21 7.83 1.90
CA ILE A 147 -7.51 7.75 0.61
C ILE A 147 -6.21 8.57 0.64
N TYR A 148 -5.12 7.93 0.24
CA TYR A 148 -3.87 8.59 -0.08
C TYR A 148 -3.76 8.84 -1.58
N CYS A 149 -3.54 10.10 -1.95
CA CYS A 149 -3.35 10.54 -3.33
C CYS A 149 -2.00 11.25 -3.42
N LEU A 150 -1.16 10.82 -4.36
CA LEU A 150 0.13 11.47 -4.63
C LEU A 150 -0.04 12.81 -5.36
N LYS A 151 -1.04 12.89 -6.23
CA LYS A 151 -1.36 14.05 -7.07
C LYS A 151 -2.89 14.21 -7.11
N PHE A 152 -3.38 15.45 -7.02
CA PHE A 152 -4.81 15.77 -6.86
C PHE A 152 -5.71 15.25 -8.01
N LEU A 153 -5.12 14.97 -9.18
CA LEU A 153 -5.82 14.47 -10.37
C LEU A 153 -5.24 13.17 -10.92
N SER A 154 -4.31 12.52 -10.19
CA SER A 154 -3.85 11.22 -10.66
C SER A 154 -4.92 10.17 -10.39
N PRO A 155 -5.19 9.27 -11.34
CA PRO A 155 -6.00 8.07 -11.12
C PRO A 155 -5.41 7.11 -10.07
N PHE A 156 -4.14 7.29 -9.69
CA PHE A 156 -3.47 6.43 -8.73
C PHE A 156 -3.80 6.84 -7.30
N GLU A 157 -4.78 6.13 -6.73
CA GLU A 157 -5.27 6.32 -5.38
C GLU A 157 -5.02 5.05 -4.56
N ILE A 158 -4.48 5.24 -3.35
CA ILE A 158 -4.23 4.14 -2.42
C ILE A 158 -5.23 4.22 -1.28
N TYR A 159 -5.97 3.14 -1.09
CA TYR A 159 -6.95 2.96 -0.02
C TYR A 159 -6.35 2.09 1.08
N PHE A 160 -6.73 2.34 2.34
CA PHE A 160 -6.21 1.55 3.46
C PHE A 160 -6.41 0.03 3.31
N PRO A 161 -7.55 -0.49 2.81
CA PRO A 161 -7.69 -1.93 2.57
C PRO A 161 -6.63 -2.54 1.65
N GLN A 162 -6.10 -1.78 0.68
CA GLN A 162 -5.03 -2.25 -0.19
C GLN A 162 -3.73 -2.41 0.60
N ILE A 163 -3.41 -1.45 1.47
CA ILE A 163 -2.24 -1.51 2.37
C ILE A 163 -2.40 -2.69 3.34
N TYR A 164 -3.57 -2.83 3.95
CA TYR A 164 -3.87 -3.94 4.86
C TYR A 164 -3.65 -5.30 4.19
N LEU A 165 -4.16 -5.48 2.98
CA LEU A 165 -4.04 -6.74 2.24
C LEU A 165 -2.60 -7.03 1.79
N ALA A 166 -1.86 -6.02 1.35
CA ALA A 166 -0.44 -6.16 1.01
C ALA A 166 0.39 -6.57 2.23
N MET A 167 0.15 -5.90 3.35
CA MET A 167 0.84 -6.18 4.61
C MET A 167 0.41 -7.51 5.24
N LYS A 168 -0.85 -7.92 5.07
CA LYS A 168 -1.35 -9.24 5.48
C LYS A 168 -0.60 -10.34 4.71
N GLN A 169 -0.49 -10.21 3.39
CA GLN A 169 0.26 -11.14 2.54
C GLN A 169 1.75 -11.19 2.93
N HIS A 170 2.38 -10.04 3.12
CA HIS A 170 3.79 -9.97 3.53
C HIS A 170 4.05 -10.70 4.85
N ARG A 171 3.17 -10.53 5.85
CA ARG A 171 3.29 -11.20 7.16
C ARG A 171 2.95 -12.68 7.15
N SER A 172 1.96 -13.09 6.36
CA SER A 172 1.54 -14.50 6.34
C SER A 172 2.41 -15.35 5.42
N GLY A 173 3.10 -14.74 4.45
CA GLY A 173 3.80 -15.45 3.37
C GLY A 173 2.85 -16.15 2.38
N ILE A 174 1.54 -15.97 2.53
CA ILE A 174 0.52 -16.59 1.69
C ILE A 174 0.11 -15.59 0.60
N ASP A 175 0.08 -16.05 -0.64
CA ASP A 175 -0.35 -15.24 -1.79
C ASP A 175 -1.89 -15.08 -1.84
N ILE A 176 -2.40 -14.26 -0.92
CA ILE A 176 -3.84 -14.01 -0.71
C ILE A 176 -4.19 -12.52 -0.75
N GLY A 177 -3.23 -11.63 -1.02
CA GLY A 177 -3.37 -10.17 -0.92
C GLY A 177 -2.89 -9.45 -2.17
N PHE A 178 -2.16 -8.35 -1.96
CA PHE A 178 -1.51 -7.60 -3.04
C PHE A 178 0.01 -7.76 -2.95
N SER A 179 0.63 -8.15 -4.06
CA SER A 179 2.07 -8.03 -4.22
C SER A 179 2.48 -6.55 -4.32
N LEU A 180 3.78 -6.27 -4.17
CA LEU A 180 4.32 -4.92 -4.37
C LEU A 180 4.03 -4.36 -5.77
N GLU A 181 3.84 -5.23 -6.76
CA GLU A 181 3.49 -4.85 -8.13
C GLU A 181 2.17 -4.07 -8.21
N ALA A 182 1.21 -4.36 -7.32
CA ALA A 182 -0.05 -3.64 -7.29
C ALA A 182 0.12 -2.12 -7.00
N PHE A 183 1.22 -1.74 -6.35
CA PHE A 183 1.55 -0.35 -6.03
C PHE A 183 2.50 0.28 -7.06
N ARG A 184 2.96 -0.48 -8.05
CA ARG A 184 3.75 0.08 -9.15
C ARG A 184 2.83 0.84 -10.10
N HIS A 185 3.21 2.07 -10.40
CA HIS A 185 2.42 2.92 -11.28
C HIS A 185 3.32 3.73 -12.19
N LEU A 186 2.83 4.00 -13.38
CA LEU A 186 3.43 4.94 -14.32
C LEU A 186 2.31 5.61 -15.11
N GLU A 187 2.33 6.93 -15.12
CA GLU A 187 1.48 7.74 -15.98
C GLU A 187 2.29 8.85 -16.63
N VAL A 188 1.91 9.20 -17.87
CA VAL A 188 2.42 10.37 -18.57
C VAL A 188 1.22 11.17 -19.03
N THR A 189 1.18 12.44 -18.64
CA THR A 189 0.13 13.39 -19.00
C THR A 189 0.74 14.56 -19.74
N HIS A 190 0.13 14.98 -20.84
CA HIS A 190 0.56 16.14 -21.60
C HIS A 190 -0.55 17.20 -21.58
N ASP A 191 -0.22 18.40 -21.13
CA ASP A 191 -1.11 19.55 -21.19
C ASP A 191 -0.80 20.36 -22.46
N GLN A 192 -1.73 20.33 -23.41
CA GLN A 192 -1.59 21.03 -24.69
C GLN A 192 -1.56 22.56 -24.53
N SER A 193 -2.23 23.10 -23.50
CA SER A 193 -2.33 24.54 -23.29
C SER A 193 -1.02 25.15 -22.78
N THR A 194 -0.31 24.41 -21.92
CA THR A 194 0.97 24.85 -21.36
C THR A 194 2.16 24.24 -22.10
N ASN A 195 1.93 23.20 -22.93
CA ASN A 195 2.93 22.34 -23.55
C ASN A 195 3.85 21.68 -22.50
N ILE A 196 3.30 21.40 -21.31
CA ILE A 196 4.01 20.73 -20.21
C ILE A 196 3.70 19.23 -20.26
N THR A 197 4.76 18.41 -20.20
CA THR A 197 4.62 16.97 -20.03
C THR A 197 4.96 16.61 -18.60
N THR A 198 4.03 15.96 -17.91
CA THR A 198 4.25 15.42 -16.56
C THR A 198 4.31 13.90 -16.61
N LEU A 199 5.31 13.31 -15.98
CA LEU A 199 5.36 11.87 -15.70
C LEU A 199 5.27 11.65 -14.20
N MET A 200 4.43 10.71 -13.77
CA MET A 200 4.44 10.21 -12.40
C MET A 200 4.74 8.72 -12.41
N SER A 201 5.64 8.30 -11.54
CA SER A 201 5.98 6.89 -11.33
C SER A 201 6.01 6.56 -9.85
N VAL A 202 5.68 5.32 -9.52
CA VAL A 202 5.61 4.82 -8.15
C VAL A 202 6.21 3.43 -8.08
N ASP A 203 6.95 3.19 -7.01
CA ASP A 203 7.52 1.91 -6.62
C ASP A 203 7.29 1.69 -5.11
N ALA A 204 7.27 0.44 -4.67
CA ALA A 204 6.93 0.08 -3.30
C ALA A 204 7.87 -0.99 -2.75
N ARG A 205 8.15 -0.93 -1.45
CA ARG A 205 9.00 -1.90 -0.73
C ARG A 205 8.46 -2.16 0.66
N PHE A 206 8.70 -3.36 1.16
CA PHE A 206 8.52 -3.68 2.58
C PHE A 206 9.81 -3.39 3.32
N VAL A 207 9.75 -2.61 4.41
CA VAL A 207 10.90 -2.28 5.25
C VAL A 207 10.50 -2.45 6.70
N SER A 208 11.19 -3.34 7.43
CA SER A 208 10.91 -3.58 8.86
C SER A 208 9.42 -3.80 9.17
N ASN A 209 8.73 -4.59 8.34
CA ASN A 209 7.29 -4.87 8.44
C ASN A 209 6.39 -3.62 8.26
N GLU A 210 6.83 -2.65 7.46
CA GLU A 210 6.06 -1.48 7.03
C GLU A 210 6.08 -1.34 5.51
N LEU A 211 5.01 -0.77 4.94
CA LEU A 211 4.94 -0.47 3.52
C LEU A 211 5.49 0.93 3.26
N LEU A 212 6.58 1.02 2.50
CA LEU A 212 7.13 2.28 2.03
C LEU A 212 6.94 2.41 0.52
N LEU A 213 6.73 3.65 0.07
CA LEU A 213 6.65 4.01 -1.33
C LEU A 213 7.78 4.96 -1.70
N ARG A 214 8.29 4.80 -2.92
CA ARG A 214 9.00 5.85 -3.64
C ARG A 214 8.13 6.34 -4.78
N SER A 215 7.85 7.63 -4.83
CA SER A 215 7.20 8.25 -5.98
C SER A 215 8.09 9.31 -6.61
N GLN A 216 7.99 9.45 -7.93
CA GLN A 216 8.69 10.49 -8.66
C GLN A 216 7.77 11.19 -9.64
N THR A 217 7.74 12.51 -9.57
CA THR A 217 7.04 13.38 -10.51
C THR A 217 8.05 14.17 -11.32
N TRP A 218 7.99 14.04 -12.64
CA TRP A 218 8.77 14.84 -13.59
C TRP A 218 7.85 15.85 -14.24
N ILE A 219 8.24 17.12 -14.24
CA ILE A 219 7.51 18.21 -14.91
C ILE A 219 8.46 18.79 -15.95
N LEU A 220 8.27 18.41 -17.21
CA LEU A 220 9.09 18.86 -18.33
C LEU A 220 8.55 20.18 -18.89
N VAL A 221 9.33 21.25 -18.70
CA VAL A 221 9.08 22.55 -19.31
C VAL A 221 9.89 22.66 -20.61
N PRO A 222 9.25 22.98 -21.75
CA PRO A 222 9.93 23.13 -23.04
C PRO A 222 11.06 24.15 -23.02
N ARG A 223 12.06 23.97 -23.88
CA ARG A 223 13.20 24.90 -24.01
C ARG A 223 12.75 26.32 -24.34
N SER A 224 11.74 26.49 -25.20
CA SER A 224 11.16 27.79 -25.55
C SER A 224 10.56 28.55 -24.37
N GLN A 225 10.28 27.86 -23.26
CA GLN A 225 9.67 28.42 -22.05
C GLN A 225 10.59 28.29 -20.83
N LYS A 226 11.88 27.99 -21.03
CA LYS A 226 12.82 27.70 -19.94
C LYS A 226 12.90 28.83 -18.90
N ASP A 227 12.87 30.08 -19.33
CA ASP A 227 13.01 31.23 -18.42
C ASP A 227 11.71 31.53 -17.65
N ARG A 228 10.59 30.95 -18.08
CA ARG A 228 9.27 31.04 -17.43
C ARG A 228 8.95 29.84 -16.54
N ILE A 229 9.96 29.04 -16.17
CA ILE A 229 9.76 27.83 -15.36
C ILE A 229 9.01 28.13 -14.06
N ILE A 230 9.33 29.23 -13.37
CA ILE A 230 8.67 29.61 -12.12
C ILE A 230 7.21 30.01 -12.37
N GLU A 231 6.95 30.84 -13.37
CA GLU A 231 5.59 31.24 -13.74
C GLU A 231 4.73 30.04 -14.13
N LYS A 232 5.31 29.06 -14.82
CA LYS A 232 4.62 27.84 -15.25
C LYS A 232 4.29 26.93 -14.08
N LEU A 233 5.20 26.79 -13.12
CA LEU A 233 4.92 26.09 -11.87
C LEU A 233 3.82 26.80 -11.05
N ALA A 234 3.80 28.13 -11.07
CA ALA A 234 2.78 28.96 -10.41
C ALA A 234 1.41 28.93 -11.10
N ALA A 235 1.40 28.72 -12.42
CA ALA A 235 0.19 28.55 -13.21
C ALA A 235 -0.38 27.12 -13.10
N ASP A 236 0.48 26.11 -12.89
CA ASP A 236 0.11 24.73 -12.56
C ASP A 236 -0.40 24.62 -11.10
N ARG A 237 -1.40 25.44 -10.76
CA ARG A 237 -2.00 25.61 -9.43
C ARG A 237 -2.67 24.34 -8.88
N LEU A 238 -2.72 23.26 -9.67
CA LEU A 238 -3.54 22.08 -9.39
C LEU A 238 -2.76 20.83 -8.95
N SER A 239 -1.41 20.80 -8.93
CA SER A 239 -0.75 19.49 -8.79
C SER A 239 0.59 19.34 -8.08
N THR A 240 1.19 20.40 -7.55
CA THR A 240 2.63 20.35 -7.23
C THR A 240 2.97 20.46 -5.76
N ARG A 241 2.04 20.14 -4.86
CA ARG A 241 2.40 19.95 -3.45
C ARG A 241 3.32 18.72 -3.32
N PHE A 242 4.37 18.82 -2.50
CA PHE A 242 5.17 17.66 -2.11
C PHE A 242 4.36 16.72 -1.24
N CYS A 243 3.57 17.29 -0.33
CA CYS A 243 2.64 16.58 0.53
C CYS A 243 1.40 17.44 0.81
N LYS A 244 0.34 16.85 1.36
CA LYS A 244 -0.87 17.60 1.73
C LYS A 244 -0.59 18.79 2.66
N HIS A 245 0.47 18.73 3.47
CA HIS A 245 0.90 19.78 4.41
C HIS A 245 1.78 20.87 3.79
N SER A 246 2.28 20.70 2.57
CA SER A 246 3.08 21.73 1.92
C SER A 246 2.19 22.91 1.53
N ALA A 247 2.68 24.13 1.75
CA ALA A 247 2.04 25.33 1.22
C ALA A 247 2.00 25.25 -0.32
N ARG A 248 0.97 25.82 -0.95
CA ARG A 248 0.76 25.73 -2.40
C ARG A 248 1.97 26.23 -3.21
N SER A 249 2.63 27.29 -2.76
CA SER A 249 3.79 27.92 -3.43
C SER A 249 5.14 27.28 -3.08
N SER A 250 5.18 26.22 -2.27
CA SER A 250 6.47 25.68 -1.76
C SER A 250 7.39 25.20 -2.88
N LEU A 251 6.84 24.68 -3.98
CA LEU A 251 7.65 24.21 -5.11
C LEU A 251 8.32 25.35 -5.87
N GLU A 252 7.55 26.40 -6.18
CA GLU A 252 8.07 27.58 -6.89
C GLU A 252 9.22 28.23 -6.13
N VAL A 253 9.08 28.36 -4.81
CA VAL A 253 10.11 28.93 -3.93
C VAL A 253 11.39 28.09 -3.98
N MET A 254 11.28 26.76 -3.80
CA MET A 254 12.45 25.89 -3.83
C MET A 254 13.12 25.86 -5.20
N VAL A 255 12.35 25.80 -6.29
CA VAL A 255 12.91 25.83 -7.65
C VAL A 255 13.58 27.17 -7.94
N SER A 256 12.98 28.29 -7.50
CA SER A 256 13.58 29.63 -7.64
C SER A 256 14.93 29.72 -6.92
N GLU A 257 15.03 29.13 -5.72
CA GLU A 257 16.27 29.07 -4.96
C GLU A 257 17.33 28.23 -5.67
N LEU A 258 16.96 27.06 -6.20
CA LEU A 258 17.86 26.22 -6.98
C LEU A 258 18.40 26.95 -8.21
N VAL A 259 17.54 27.64 -8.96
CA VAL A 259 17.94 28.43 -10.14
C VAL A 259 18.88 29.56 -9.75
N ARG A 260 18.51 30.35 -8.72
CA ARG A 260 19.29 31.50 -8.24
C ARG A 260 20.69 31.09 -7.78
N ASN A 261 20.77 29.97 -7.04
CA ASN A 261 22.01 29.46 -6.48
C ASN A 261 22.76 28.52 -7.43
N LYS A 262 22.26 28.34 -8.68
CA LYS A 262 22.81 27.41 -9.69
C LYS A 262 22.98 25.98 -9.18
N LEU A 263 22.10 25.54 -8.30
CA LEU A 263 22.09 24.19 -7.74
C LEU A 263 21.29 23.24 -8.63
N SER A 264 21.75 22.00 -8.74
CA SER A 264 21.04 20.96 -9.48
C SER A 264 19.97 20.25 -8.65
N HIS A 265 20.06 20.34 -7.31
CA HIS A 265 19.13 19.66 -6.41
C HIS A 265 19.10 20.27 -5.00
N THR A 266 18.04 19.98 -4.25
CA THR A 266 17.98 20.26 -2.81
C THR A 266 18.71 19.17 -2.02
N ARG A 267 19.00 19.45 -0.74
CA ARG A 267 19.25 18.37 0.23
C ARG A 267 17.98 17.52 0.40
N THR A 268 18.11 16.37 1.05
CA THR A 268 16.93 15.59 1.49
C THR A 268 16.20 16.37 2.57
N LEU A 269 14.95 16.71 2.29
CA LEU A 269 14.06 17.46 3.17
C LEU A 269 13.03 16.49 3.76
N GLN A 270 12.53 16.81 4.95
CA GLN A 270 11.52 16.01 5.63
C GLN A 270 10.27 16.84 5.87
N CYS A 271 9.10 16.23 5.70
CA CYS A 271 7.86 16.87 6.11
C CYS A 271 7.74 16.84 7.65
N PRO A 272 7.49 17.98 8.32
CA PRO A 272 7.34 18.01 9.78
C PRO A 272 6.01 17.38 10.26
N HIS A 273 5.10 17.12 9.34
CA HIS A 273 3.72 16.73 9.64
C HIS A 273 3.41 15.26 9.33
N CYS A 274 4.11 14.67 8.35
CA CYS A 274 3.93 13.27 7.97
C CYS A 274 5.24 12.57 7.65
N TRP A 275 5.15 11.25 7.50
CA TRP A 275 6.27 10.35 7.28
C TRP A 275 6.72 10.38 5.83
N MET A 276 7.36 11.48 5.45
CA MET A 276 7.86 11.68 4.11
C MET A 276 9.19 12.41 4.08
N ASP A 277 10.12 11.84 3.33
CA ASP A 277 11.33 12.50 2.85
C ASP A 277 11.14 12.87 1.38
N PHE A 278 11.76 13.96 0.93
CA PHE A 278 11.70 14.37 -0.46
C PHE A 278 12.96 15.12 -0.91
N VAL A 279 13.23 15.07 -2.21
CA VAL A 279 14.28 15.83 -2.88
C VAL A 279 13.71 16.40 -4.18
N ILE A 280 14.18 17.59 -4.55
CA ILE A 280 13.87 18.23 -5.82
C ILE A 280 15.15 18.33 -6.64
N HIS A 281 15.08 17.93 -7.90
CA HIS A 281 16.18 18.06 -8.86
C HIS A 281 15.73 18.89 -10.07
N LEU A 282 16.67 19.68 -10.60
CA LEU A 282 16.57 20.29 -11.91
C LEU A 282 17.42 19.49 -12.89
N LYS A 283 16.76 18.82 -13.83
CA LYS A 283 17.43 18.02 -14.85
C LYS A 283 17.33 18.71 -16.21
N ARG A 284 18.48 18.93 -16.85
CA ARG A 284 18.53 19.43 -18.23
C ARG A 284 18.27 18.28 -19.19
N CYS A 285 17.31 18.45 -20.08
CA CYS A 285 16.91 17.45 -21.08
C CYS A 285 17.33 17.87 -22.50
N GLY A 286 18.49 18.53 -22.63
CA GLY A 286 19.00 19.05 -23.90
C GLY A 286 18.00 19.97 -24.60
N GLU A 287 17.78 19.73 -25.89
CA GLU A 287 16.84 20.49 -26.73
C GLU A 287 15.38 20.40 -26.27
N ARG A 288 15.04 19.40 -25.44
CA ARG A 288 13.66 19.21 -24.96
C ARG A 288 13.28 20.18 -23.84
N GLY A 289 14.26 20.79 -23.17
CA GLY A 289 14.03 21.78 -22.12
C GLY A 289 14.56 21.34 -20.75
N ILE A 290 13.88 21.75 -19.68
CA ILE A 290 14.28 21.47 -18.29
C ILE A 290 13.15 20.70 -17.61
N ALA A 291 13.50 19.62 -16.92
CA ALA A 291 12.59 18.88 -16.07
C ALA A 291 12.82 19.24 -14.60
N VAL A 292 11.74 19.57 -13.90
CA VAL A 292 11.68 19.59 -12.44
C VAL A 292 11.31 18.18 -11.98
N VAL A 293 12.17 17.56 -11.19
CA VAL A 293 11.98 16.19 -10.72
C VAL A 293 11.79 16.21 -9.21
N ILE A 294 10.65 15.72 -8.76
CA ILE A 294 10.30 15.63 -7.35
C ILE A 294 10.28 14.16 -6.96
N THR A 295 11.23 13.73 -6.14
CA THR A 295 11.28 12.37 -5.60
C THR A 295 10.80 12.40 -4.15
N ARG A 296 9.87 11.51 -3.78
CA ARG A 296 9.29 11.39 -2.44
C ARG A 296 9.46 9.95 -1.95
N TRP A 297 9.84 9.79 -0.69
CA TRP A 297 9.83 8.53 0.03
C TRP A 297 8.81 8.62 1.15
N ILE A 298 7.83 7.73 1.16
CA ILE A 298 6.63 7.82 2.00
C ILE A 298 6.51 6.52 2.78
N ASN A 299 6.37 6.61 4.11
CA ASN A 299 6.08 5.46 4.94
C ASN A 299 4.58 5.43 5.25
N LEU A 300 3.88 4.40 4.75
CA LEU A 300 2.44 4.20 4.95
C LEU A 300 2.11 3.38 6.22
N GLY A 301 3.12 2.88 6.92
CA GLY A 301 3.00 2.16 8.18
C GLY A 301 2.81 0.65 8.01
N ALA A 302 2.45 -0.01 9.12
CA ALA A 302 2.35 -1.47 9.21
C ALA A 302 1.09 -2.07 8.55
N GLY A 303 0.12 -1.23 8.14
CA GLY A 303 -1.12 -1.70 7.52
C GLY A 303 -1.95 -2.63 8.43
N ILE A 304 -2.02 -2.33 9.74
CA ILE A 304 -2.77 -3.11 10.72
C ILE A 304 -4.09 -2.41 11.08
N ASP A 305 -4.02 -1.12 11.41
CA ASP A 305 -5.16 -0.30 11.81
C ASP A 305 -5.21 0.95 10.91
N PRO A 306 -6.36 1.30 10.31
CA PRO A 306 -6.50 2.55 9.57
C PRO A 306 -6.29 3.77 10.47
N LYS A 307 -6.30 3.65 11.80
CA LYS A 307 -5.98 4.73 12.74
C LYS A 307 -4.50 4.81 13.08
N ASP A 308 -3.69 3.96 12.47
CA ASP A 308 -2.24 4.07 12.54
C ASP A 308 -1.84 5.51 12.17
N TRP A 309 -1.09 6.14 13.07
CA TRP A 309 -0.72 7.53 12.98
C TRP A 309 0.19 7.80 11.77
N LYS A 310 1.03 6.85 11.32
CA LYS A 310 1.83 7.00 10.09
C LYS A 310 0.93 7.14 8.88
N TRP A 311 -0.10 6.31 8.78
CA TRP A 311 -1.11 6.39 7.73
C TRP A 311 -1.97 7.65 7.85
N GLN A 312 -2.52 7.92 9.04
CA GLN A 312 -3.41 9.06 9.29
C GLN A 312 -2.76 10.40 8.99
N CYS A 313 -1.45 10.54 9.27
CA CYS A 313 -0.71 11.75 8.91
C CYS A 313 -0.74 12.04 7.40
N HIS A 314 -0.88 11.05 6.53
CA HIS A 314 -0.87 11.28 5.07
C HIS A 314 -2.24 11.67 4.50
N ILE A 315 -3.31 11.28 5.19
CA ILE A 315 -4.68 11.49 4.72
C ILE A 315 -5.39 12.64 5.44
N GLY A 316 -5.02 12.91 6.68
CA GLY A 316 -5.56 14.01 7.49
C GLY A 316 -4.90 15.36 7.18
N SER A 317 -5.57 16.44 7.57
CA SER A 317 -5.05 17.81 7.46
C SER A 317 -4.18 18.24 8.65
N LYS A 318 -4.35 17.58 9.81
CA LYS A 318 -3.57 17.84 11.03
C LYS A 318 -2.43 16.81 11.12
N GLY A 319 -1.21 17.22 10.77
CA GLY A 319 -0.03 16.36 10.87
C GLY A 319 0.30 15.97 12.31
N LEU A 320 0.55 14.68 12.56
CA LEU A 320 0.80 14.14 13.91
C LEU A 320 2.27 13.73 14.13
N ARG A 321 3.16 13.92 13.14
CA ARG A 321 4.57 13.50 13.24
C ARG A 321 5.41 14.28 14.25
N HIS A 322 5.02 15.50 14.60
CA HIS A 322 5.80 16.44 15.43
C HIS A 322 6.25 15.92 16.80
N LYS A 323 5.77 14.76 17.25
CA LYS A 323 6.11 14.14 18.54
C LYS A 323 7.18 13.04 18.47
N GLN A 324 7.71 12.71 17.29
CA GLN A 324 8.63 11.57 17.13
C GLN A 324 9.97 11.95 16.49
N PRO A 325 11.04 11.19 16.78
CA PRO A 325 12.35 11.43 16.20
C PRO A 325 12.33 11.36 14.65
N PRO A 326 13.12 12.18 13.96
CA PRO A 326 13.27 12.09 12.52
C PRO A 326 13.97 10.77 12.13
N ILE A 327 13.22 9.87 11.50
CA ILE A 327 13.78 8.70 10.80
C ILE A 327 14.11 9.10 9.36
N ASN A 328 15.23 8.61 8.84
CA ASN A 328 15.62 8.78 7.43
C ASN A 328 14.90 7.72 6.57
N ILE A 329 13.73 8.08 6.05
CA ILE A 329 12.83 7.21 5.28
C ILE A 329 13.46 6.91 3.92
N ARG A 330 14.14 7.89 3.32
CA ARG A 330 14.88 7.70 2.08
C ARG A 330 15.90 6.57 2.24
N LYS A 331 16.77 6.67 3.26
CA LYS A 331 17.79 5.65 3.52
C LYS A 331 17.15 4.29 3.76
N ALA A 332 16.14 4.22 4.62
CA ALA A 332 15.45 2.96 4.92
C ALA A 332 14.88 2.28 3.66
N PHE A 333 14.34 3.05 2.71
CA PHE A 333 13.84 2.54 1.44
C PHE A 333 14.97 2.10 0.50
N GLU A 334 15.96 2.97 0.28
CA GLU A 334 17.03 2.74 -0.71
C GLU A 334 18.04 1.67 -0.27
N ASP A 335 18.18 1.41 1.04
CA ASP A 335 19.00 0.30 1.57
C ASP A 335 18.39 -1.08 1.29
N GLN A 336 17.12 -1.16 0.85
CA GLN A 336 16.50 -2.42 0.44
C GLN A 336 16.84 -2.81 -1.00
N GLU A 337 16.69 -4.09 -1.32
CA GLU A 337 16.79 -4.58 -2.69
C GLU A 337 15.68 -3.98 -3.59
N GLY A 338 16.04 -3.67 -4.83
CA GLY A 338 15.15 -3.14 -5.85
C GLY A 338 15.86 -2.11 -6.73
N LEU A 339 15.10 -1.47 -7.65
CA LEU A 339 15.66 -0.47 -8.56
C LEU A 339 16.32 0.69 -7.80
N SER A 340 17.58 0.94 -8.08
CA SER A 340 18.29 2.12 -7.56
C SER A 340 17.62 3.42 -8.01
N VAL A 341 17.92 4.52 -7.32
CA VAL A 341 17.43 5.85 -7.70
C VAL A 341 17.87 6.19 -9.13
N GLU A 342 19.09 5.84 -9.49
CA GLU A 342 19.72 6.14 -10.78
C GLU A 342 19.04 5.39 -11.93
N GLU A 343 18.77 4.10 -11.74
CA GLU A 343 18.03 3.28 -12.72
C GLU A 343 16.60 3.78 -12.87
N PHE A 344 15.93 4.08 -11.74
CA PHE A 344 14.57 4.61 -11.74
C PHE A 344 14.50 5.96 -12.48
N ASN A 345 15.46 6.85 -12.21
CA ASN A 345 15.59 8.14 -12.89
C ASN A 345 15.82 7.98 -14.39
N SER A 346 16.69 7.05 -14.78
CA SER A 346 17.05 6.83 -16.18
C SER A 346 15.88 6.24 -16.96
N GLY A 347 15.19 5.25 -16.40
CA GLY A 347 13.99 4.68 -16.99
C GLY A 347 12.87 5.72 -17.17
N ASN A 348 12.64 6.56 -16.16
CA ASN A 348 11.65 7.64 -16.24
C ASN A 348 12.03 8.70 -17.28
N GLN A 349 13.31 9.06 -17.38
CA GLN A 349 13.77 9.99 -18.41
C GLN A 349 13.53 9.44 -19.81
N VAL A 350 13.87 8.18 -20.07
CA VAL A 350 13.65 7.55 -21.38
C VAL A 350 12.17 7.60 -21.75
N LYS A 351 11.28 7.17 -20.82
CA LYS A 351 9.83 7.15 -21.03
C LYS A 351 9.25 8.55 -21.27
N LEU A 352 9.65 9.53 -20.47
CA LEU A 352 9.21 10.92 -20.63
C LEU A 352 9.58 11.49 -22.00
N LEU A 353 10.77 11.14 -22.50
CA LEU A 353 11.27 11.66 -23.78
C LEU A 353 10.75 10.88 -24.99
N SER A 354 10.41 9.60 -24.85
CA SER A 354 9.81 8.78 -25.92
C SER A 354 8.37 9.16 -26.19
N GLU A 355 7.55 9.37 -25.15
CA GLU A 355 6.14 9.75 -25.31
C GLU A 355 5.97 11.08 -26.05
N ARG A 356 6.90 12.02 -25.86
CA ARG A 356 6.90 13.29 -26.58
C ARG A 356 7.26 13.15 -28.07
N LYS A 357 8.03 12.12 -28.47
CA LYS A 357 8.38 11.89 -29.88
C LYS A 357 7.19 11.38 -30.70
N ASN A 358 6.26 10.68 -30.04
CA ASN A 358 5.11 10.07 -30.69
C ASN A 358 3.92 11.04 -30.85
N GLN A 359 4.07 12.30 -30.45
CA GLN A 359 3.03 13.31 -30.63
C GLN A 359 3.27 14.10 -31.92
N PRO A 360 2.24 14.28 -32.77
CA PRO A 360 2.36 15.06 -33.99
C PRO A 360 2.78 16.49 -33.61
N SER A 361 3.79 16.98 -34.32
CA SER A 361 4.19 18.39 -34.22
C SER A 361 3.09 19.20 -34.90
N ASN A 362 2.33 19.98 -34.13
CA ASN A 362 1.48 21.02 -34.69
C ASN A 362 2.33 22.22 -35.10
#